data_AF-A0A2I8EVI5-F1
#
_entry.id   AF-A0A2I8EVI5-F1
#
_cell.length_a   1.000
_cell.length_b   1.000
_cell.length_c   1.000
_cell.angle_alpha   90.00
_cell.angle_beta   90.00
_cell.angle_gamma   90.00
#
_symmetry.space_group_name_H-M   'P 1'
#
loop_
_entity.id
_entity.type
_entity.pdbx_description
1 polymer ?
#
loop_
_entity_poly.entity_id
_entity_poly.type
_entity_poly.pdbx_seq_one_letter_code
_entity_poly.pdbx_strand_id
1 'polypeptide(L)'
;MKHLGSIAALCGLAFALWLVWRDHPAAVLQLLRGAGMGLVLAALLHILPMCANAWDWRTLIRVRERPSFPAMLRLVWIRESVNGLLPVARIGGEIVSFRLLVRAAMRPATAAASLVVDMQLTLVSQLLFALVAAGYVLEHSSSDMARFAGRLAWGIAALAPVLVLFALVHHARPFERAARTLNRITSGKVVDLVGTSARIDQSIKLIWRQTGIVVRYLLIWQTLQCAGYALEIWFALHVIGAQATFAQAFVIEALIQLVSSAAFLVPGGLGVQEGGFVLIGGLLGFDAPTCLALAGARRVRDLLFYLPGLLAWQVAEYALPSTRRVEGAD
;
A
#
# COMPACT_ATOMS: atom_id res chain seq x y z
N MET A 1 15.70 -17.49 11.28
CA MET A 1 15.06 -16.25 10.77
C MET A 1 13.59 -16.06 11.18
N LYS A 2 12.77 -17.11 11.40
CA LYS A 2 11.37 -16.96 11.88
C LYS A 2 11.21 -16.36 13.29
N HIS A 3 12.21 -16.54 14.17
CA HIS A 3 12.15 -16.03 15.55
C HIS A 3 12.41 -14.52 15.66
N LEU A 4 13.24 -13.94 14.78
CA LEU A 4 13.52 -12.50 14.81
C LEU A 4 12.26 -11.65 14.58
N GLY A 5 11.42 -12.05 13.63
CA GLY A 5 10.15 -11.35 13.37
C GLY A 5 9.15 -11.49 14.51
N SER A 6 9.10 -12.66 15.16
CA SER A 6 8.21 -12.91 16.31
C SER A 6 8.67 -12.15 17.56
N ILE A 7 9.99 -12.07 17.79
CA ILE A 7 10.58 -11.29 18.89
C ILE A 7 10.35 -9.79 18.65
N ALA A 8 10.56 -9.29 17.43
CA ALA A 8 10.27 -7.90 17.09
C ALA A 8 8.78 -7.56 17.27
N ALA A 9 7.87 -8.46 16.91
CA ALA A 9 6.43 -8.31 17.15
C ALA A 9 6.10 -8.23 18.64
N LEU A 10 6.67 -9.15 19.43
CA LEU A 10 6.47 -9.17 20.88
C LEU A 10 7.05 -7.93 21.55
N CYS A 11 8.23 -7.47 21.13
CA CYS A 11 8.85 -6.25 21.64
C CYS A 11 8.03 -5.00 21.28
N GLY A 12 7.55 -4.90 20.03
CA GLY A 12 6.67 -3.82 19.61
C GLY A 12 5.36 -3.81 20.41
N LEU A 13 4.72 -4.97 20.54
CA LEU A 13 3.46 -5.11 21.28
C LEU A 13 3.66 -4.79 22.77
N ALA A 14 4.72 -5.30 23.39
CA ALA A 14 5.06 -5.01 24.78
C ALA A 14 5.33 -3.52 25.00
N PHE A 15 6.03 -2.86 24.07
CA PHE A 15 6.28 -1.42 24.13
C PHE A 15 4.98 -0.62 24.01
N ALA A 16 4.11 -0.96 23.05
CA ALA A 16 2.81 -0.30 22.90
C ALA A 16 1.91 -0.50 24.14
N LEU A 17 1.85 -1.73 24.68
CA LEU A 17 1.10 -2.04 25.90
C LEU A 17 1.67 -1.31 27.12
N TRP A 18 3.00 -1.22 27.23
CA TRP A 18 3.65 -0.45 28.30
C TRP A 18 3.29 1.04 28.23
N LEU A 19 3.24 1.61 27.02
CA LEU A 19 2.88 3.00 26.79
C LEU A 19 1.42 3.27 27.16
N VAL A 20 0.50 2.37 26.76
CA VAL A 20 -0.92 2.42 27.15
C VAL A 20 -1.08 2.30 28.67
N TRP A 21 -0.35 1.39 29.31
CA TRP A 21 -0.43 1.17 30.76
C TRP A 21 0.06 2.39 31.53
N ARG A 22 1.12 3.02 31.05
CA ARG A 22 1.73 4.20 31.68
C ARG A 22 0.87 5.45 31.54
N ASP A 23 0.28 5.66 30.36
CA ASP A 23 -0.30 6.97 29.97
C ASP A 23 -1.85 6.97 29.88
N HIS A 24 -2.55 6.11 30.62
CA HIS A 24 -4.02 6.11 30.85
C HIS A 24 -4.88 5.24 29.91
N PRO A 25 -5.08 3.94 30.21
CA PRO A 25 -5.94 3.05 29.41
C PRO A 25 -7.42 3.46 29.43
N ALA A 26 -7.88 4.08 30.52
CA ALA A 26 -9.25 4.57 30.64
C ALA A 26 -9.53 5.74 29.68
N ALA A 27 -8.54 6.60 29.41
CA ALA A 27 -8.68 7.73 28.49
C ALA A 27 -8.87 7.24 27.05
N VAL A 28 -8.07 6.25 26.60
CA VAL A 28 -8.22 5.63 25.27
C VAL A 28 -9.62 5.04 25.09
N LEU A 29 -10.11 4.31 26.10
CA LEU A 29 -11.44 3.70 26.04
C LEU A 29 -12.57 4.74 26.04
N GLN A 30 -12.42 5.83 26.78
CA GLN A 30 -13.39 6.93 26.78
C GLN A 30 -13.42 7.66 25.43
N LEU A 31 -12.25 7.94 24.83
CA LEU A 31 -12.15 8.55 23.50
C LEU A 31 -12.82 7.68 22.43
N LEU A 32 -12.57 6.36 22.44
CA LEU A 32 -13.21 5.43 21.51
C LEU A 32 -14.74 5.33 21.72
N ARG A 33 -15.21 5.38 22.97
CA ARG A 33 -16.65 5.39 23.27
C ARG A 33 -17.32 6.71 22.86
N GLY A 34 -16.66 7.84 23.11
CA GLY A 34 -17.14 9.17 22.73
C GLY A 34 -17.21 9.36 21.22
N ALA A 35 -16.27 8.76 20.49
CA ALA A 35 -16.21 8.81 19.03
C ALA A 35 -17.41 8.13 18.34
N GLY A 36 -17.99 7.09 18.96
CA GLY A 36 -19.28 6.49 18.58
C GLY A 36 -19.47 6.24 17.08
N MET A 37 -20.58 6.73 16.51
CA MET A 37 -20.94 6.61 15.09
C MET A 37 -19.95 7.34 14.15
N GLY A 38 -19.21 8.32 14.67
CA GLY A 38 -18.18 9.02 13.91
C GLY A 38 -17.07 8.09 13.42
N LEU A 39 -16.76 7.03 14.17
CA LEU A 39 -15.81 6.00 13.72
C LEU A 39 -16.34 5.17 12.56
N VAL A 40 -17.66 4.93 12.50
CA VAL A 40 -18.28 4.25 11.36
C VAL A 40 -18.22 5.14 10.12
N LEU A 41 -18.49 6.44 10.26
CA LEU A 41 -18.33 7.40 9.17
C LEU A 41 -16.86 7.50 8.71
N ALA A 42 -15.92 7.54 9.65
CA ALA A 42 -14.48 7.49 9.34
C ALA A 42 -14.15 6.21 8.56
N ALA A 43 -14.70 5.07 8.98
CA ALA A 43 -14.51 3.81 8.29
C ALA A 43 -15.11 3.82 6.87
N LEU A 44 -16.28 4.43 6.67
CA LEU A 44 -16.89 4.58 5.35
C LEU A 44 -16.05 5.46 4.40
N LEU A 45 -15.31 6.45 4.92
CA LEU A 45 -14.40 7.26 4.11
C LEU A 45 -13.28 6.43 3.48
N HIS A 46 -12.94 5.28 4.05
CA HIS A 46 -11.97 4.33 3.48
C HIS A 46 -12.38 3.79 2.10
N ILE A 47 -13.66 3.85 1.74
CA ILE A 47 -14.14 3.48 0.40
C ILE A 47 -13.55 4.41 -0.67
N LEU A 48 -13.26 5.68 -0.34
CA LEU A 48 -12.69 6.65 -1.28
C LEU A 48 -11.28 6.26 -1.76
N PRO A 49 -10.28 6.02 -0.88
CA PRO A 49 -8.98 5.55 -1.33
C PRO A 49 -9.06 4.18 -2.01
N MET A 50 -9.97 3.29 -1.59
CA MET A 50 -10.19 2.01 -2.28
C MET A 50 -10.69 2.20 -3.72
N CYS A 51 -11.59 3.16 -3.95
CA CYS A 51 -12.07 3.49 -5.30
C CYS A 51 -10.95 4.04 -6.18
N ALA A 52 -10.08 4.88 -5.63
CA ALA A 52 -8.90 5.38 -6.32
C ALA A 52 -7.94 4.22 -6.69
N ASN A 53 -7.67 3.31 -5.74
CA ASN A 53 -6.84 2.11 -5.93
C ASN A 53 -7.46 1.08 -6.90
N ALA A 54 -8.78 1.06 -7.02
CA ALA A 54 -9.44 0.22 -8.02
C ALA A 54 -9.29 0.86 -9.41
N TRP A 55 -9.37 2.18 -9.51
CA TRP A 55 -9.28 2.86 -10.79
C TRP A 55 -7.87 2.88 -11.33
N ASP A 56 -6.88 3.14 -10.49
CA ASP A 56 -5.48 3.26 -10.89
C ASP A 56 -4.92 1.93 -11.42
N TRP A 57 -5.16 0.83 -10.73
CA TRP A 57 -4.76 -0.51 -11.13
C TRP A 57 -5.49 -0.94 -12.41
N ARG A 58 -6.77 -0.56 -12.56
CA ARG A 58 -7.52 -0.75 -13.82
C ARG A 58 -6.87 -0.05 -15.00
N THR A 59 -6.23 1.11 -14.79
CA THR A 59 -5.54 1.83 -15.88
C THR A 59 -4.29 1.11 -16.37
N LEU A 60 -3.63 0.32 -15.52
CA LEU A 60 -2.44 -0.48 -15.85
C LEU A 60 -2.77 -1.71 -16.72
N ILE A 61 -4.01 -2.21 -16.65
CA ILE A 61 -4.48 -3.32 -17.49
C ILE A 61 -4.81 -2.79 -18.89
N ARG A 62 -4.59 -3.57 -19.95
CA ARG A 62 -4.93 -3.17 -21.33
C ARG A 62 -6.44 -3.17 -21.55
N VAL A 63 -6.94 -2.21 -22.33
CA VAL A 63 -8.38 -2.00 -22.58
C VAL A 63 -9.14 -3.29 -22.94
N ARG A 64 -8.53 -4.19 -23.73
CA ARG A 64 -9.15 -5.46 -24.17
C ARG A 64 -9.31 -6.50 -23.07
N GLU A 65 -8.54 -6.41 -21.98
CA GLU A 65 -8.53 -7.37 -20.86
C GLU A 65 -8.98 -6.72 -19.55
N ARG A 66 -9.49 -5.48 -19.59
CA ARG A 66 -9.88 -4.70 -18.39
C ARG A 66 -11.15 -5.26 -17.77
N PRO A 67 -11.12 -5.69 -16.49
CA PRO A 67 -12.34 -5.94 -15.73
C PRO A 67 -13.20 -4.68 -15.60
N SER A 68 -14.48 -4.87 -15.27
CA SER A 68 -15.37 -3.77 -14.89
C SER A 68 -14.88 -3.11 -13.59
N PHE A 69 -15.21 -1.84 -13.39
CA PHE A 69 -14.82 -1.13 -12.16
C PHE A 69 -15.30 -1.83 -10.87
N PRO A 70 -16.56 -2.33 -10.79
CA PRO A 70 -17.00 -3.07 -9.61
C PRO A 70 -16.23 -4.37 -9.37
N ALA A 71 -15.83 -5.08 -10.43
CA ALA A 71 -14.99 -6.26 -10.30
C ALA A 71 -13.59 -5.90 -9.78
N MET A 72 -13.06 -4.77 -10.24
CA MET A 72 -11.77 -4.26 -9.77
C MET A 72 -11.83 -3.82 -8.30
N LEU A 73 -12.90 -3.14 -7.90
CA LEU A 73 -13.12 -2.73 -6.51
C LEU A 73 -13.25 -3.94 -5.58
N ARG A 74 -13.96 -4.99 -6.01
CA ARG A 74 -14.02 -6.26 -5.26
C ARG A 74 -12.65 -6.92 -5.11
N LEU A 75 -11.83 -6.90 -6.16
CA LEU A 75 -10.48 -7.45 -6.13
C LEU A 75 -9.57 -6.66 -5.18
N VAL A 76 -9.59 -5.33 -5.25
CA VAL A 76 -8.86 -4.46 -4.31
C VAL A 76 -9.31 -4.70 -2.88
N TRP A 77 -10.62 -4.81 -2.66
CA TRP A 77 -11.17 -5.09 -1.35
C TRP A 77 -10.69 -6.43 -0.78
N ILE A 78 -10.74 -7.50 -1.58
CA ILE A 78 -10.20 -8.82 -1.20
C ILE A 78 -8.69 -8.73 -0.93
N ARG A 79 -7.93 -8.04 -1.79
CA ARG A 79 -6.49 -7.87 -1.67
C ARG A 79 -6.11 -7.19 -0.36
N GLU A 80 -6.74 -6.05 -0.07
CA GLU A 80 -6.51 -5.30 1.16
C GLU A 80 -6.96 -6.10 2.38
N SER A 81 -8.05 -6.86 2.28
CA SER A 81 -8.53 -7.71 3.38
C SER A 81 -7.54 -8.81 3.74
N VAL A 82 -7.01 -9.50 2.73
CA VAL A 82 -5.98 -10.53 2.89
C VAL A 82 -4.70 -9.91 3.45
N ASN A 83 -4.28 -8.76 2.93
CA ASN A 83 -3.05 -8.09 3.36
C ASN A 83 -3.16 -7.45 4.75
N GLY A 84 -4.35 -7.03 5.16
CA GLY A 84 -4.61 -6.35 6.43
C GLY A 84 -4.89 -7.29 7.60
N LEU A 85 -5.58 -8.41 7.35
CA LEU A 85 -5.97 -9.35 8.42
C LEU A 85 -5.13 -10.61 8.50
N LEU A 86 -4.58 -11.10 7.39
CA LEU A 86 -3.80 -12.34 7.40
C LEU A 86 -2.30 -12.02 7.56
N PRO A 87 -1.55 -12.84 8.32
CA PRO A 87 -0.11 -12.69 8.51
C PRO A 87 0.67 -13.18 7.27
N VAL A 88 0.31 -12.69 6.09
CA VAL A 88 0.84 -13.07 4.77
C VAL A 88 1.75 -12.00 4.18
N ALA A 89 2.20 -11.08 5.04
CA ALA A 89 3.22 -10.08 4.76
C ALA A 89 2.96 -9.31 3.45
N ARG A 90 1.77 -8.72 3.25
CA ARG A 90 1.37 -7.97 2.04
C ARG A 90 1.47 -8.70 0.68
N ILE A 91 2.05 -9.90 0.62
CA ILE A 91 2.23 -10.70 -0.61
C ILE A 91 1.01 -11.59 -0.85
N GLY A 92 0.37 -12.08 0.22
CA GLY A 92 -0.78 -12.99 0.08
C GLY A 92 -1.92 -12.40 -0.74
N GLY A 93 -2.23 -11.11 -0.54
CA GLY A 93 -3.28 -10.42 -1.30
C GLY A 93 -2.95 -10.28 -2.78
N GLU A 94 -1.67 -10.12 -3.13
CA GLU A 94 -1.21 -10.07 -4.52
C GLU A 94 -1.33 -11.45 -5.19
N ILE A 95 -1.02 -12.53 -4.47
CA ILE A 95 -1.18 -13.90 -4.97
C ILE A 95 -2.67 -14.23 -5.20
N VAL A 96 -3.54 -13.87 -4.26
CA VAL A 96 -4.99 -14.06 -4.39
C VAL A 96 -5.53 -13.27 -5.59
N SER A 97 -5.13 -12.01 -5.70
CA SER A 97 -5.47 -11.14 -6.83
C SER A 97 -5.04 -11.71 -8.16
N PHE A 98 -3.81 -12.21 -8.27
CA PHE A 98 -3.30 -12.88 -9.46
C PHE A 98 -4.17 -14.07 -9.85
N ARG A 99 -4.50 -14.93 -8.89
CA ARG A 99 -5.34 -16.12 -9.13
C ARG A 99 -6.73 -15.74 -9.62
N LEU A 100 -7.38 -14.77 -8.98
CA LEU A 100 -8.71 -14.31 -9.37
C LEU A 100 -8.72 -13.68 -10.76
N LEU A 101 -7.70 -12.90 -11.12
CA LEU A 101 -7.56 -12.32 -12.46
C LEU A 101 -7.35 -13.39 -13.54
N VAL A 102 -6.46 -14.36 -13.29
CA VAL A 102 -6.22 -15.47 -14.22
C VAL A 102 -7.47 -16.33 -14.40
N ARG A 103 -8.21 -16.58 -13.32
CA ARG A 103 -9.52 -17.28 -13.39
C ARG A 103 -10.58 -16.48 -14.12
N ALA A 104 -10.53 -15.14 -14.07
CA ALA A 104 -11.38 -14.26 -14.87
C ALA A 104 -10.94 -14.15 -16.36
N ALA A 105 -10.23 -15.16 -16.86
CA ALA A 105 -9.72 -15.29 -18.23
C ALA A 105 -8.68 -14.24 -18.65
N MET A 106 -8.08 -13.50 -17.71
CA MET A 106 -6.93 -12.65 -18.04
C MET A 106 -5.68 -13.49 -18.27
N ARG A 107 -4.84 -13.04 -19.22
CA ARG A 107 -3.55 -13.69 -19.48
C ARG A 107 -2.68 -13.61 -18.22
N PRO A 108 -2.07 -14.73 -17.76
CA PRO A 108 -1.20 -14.73 -16.59
C PRO A 108 -0.08 -13.68 -16.66
N ALA A 109 0.53 -13.50 -17.84
CA ALA A 109 1.56 -12.48 -18.03
C ALA A 109 1.06 -11.05 -17.82
N THR A 110 -0.16 -10.73 -18.27
CA THR A 110 -0.77 -9.40 -18.05
C THR A 110 -1.12 -9.19 -16.58
N ALA A 111 -1.70 -10.21 -15.93
CA ALA A 111 -2.07 -10.15 -14.51
C ALA A 111 -0.84 -9.90 -13.63
N ALA A 112 0.20 -10.72 -13.79
CA ALA A 112 1.46 -10.58 -13.06
C ALA A 112 2.13 -9.22 -13.33
N ALA A 113 2.19 -8.79 -14.59
CA ALA A 113 2.79 -7.50 -14.93
C ALA A 113 2.03 -6.32 -14.31
N SER A 114 0.69 -6.36 -14.31
CA SER A 114 -0.12 -5.29 -13.70
C SER A 114 0.12 -5.20 -12.20
N LEU A 115 0.18 -6.33 -11.49
CA LEU A 115 0.42 -6.39 -10.04
C LEU A 115 1.81 -5.91 -9.67
N VAL A 116 2.83 -6.36 -10.42
CA VAL A 116 4.22 -5.94 -10.16
C VAL A 116 4.39 -4.44 -10.40
N VAL A 117 3.82 -3.91 -11.48
CA VAL A 117 3.91 -2.47 -11.78
C VAL A 117 3.11 -1.66 -10.75
N ASP A 118 1.92 -2.11 -10.37
CA ASP A 118 1.10 -1.48 -9.31
C ASP A 118 1.88 -1.38 -7.98
N MET A 119 2.49 -2.49 -7.56
CA MET A 119 3.34 -2.53 -6.37
C MET A 119 4.55 -1.59 -6.49
N GLN A 120 5.24 -1.60 -7.63
CA GLN A 120 6.40 -0.72 -7.87
C GLN A 120 6.01 0.76 -7.79
N LEU A 121 4.93 1.15 -8.47
CA LEU A 121 4.46 2.53 -8.49
C LEU A 121 3.96 2.97 -7.11
N THR A 122 3.26 2.10 -6.40
CA THR A 122 2.81 2.35 -5.01
C THR A 122 4.01 2.57 -4.08
N LEU A 123 5.07 1.75 -4.17
CA LEU A 123 6.28 1.92 -3.37
C LEU A 123 7.02 3.22 -3.68
N VAL A 124 7.09 3.60 -4.97
CA VAL A 124 7.66 4.89 -5.38
C VAL A 124 6.87 6.05 -4.78
N SER A 125 5.54 6.04 -4.93
CA SER A 125 4.67 7.08 -4.36
C SER A 125 4.77 7.14 -2.83
N GLN A 126 4.79 6.01 -2.13
CA GLN A 126 4.98 5.97 -0.67
C GLN A 126 6.30 6.60 -0.24
N LEU A 127 7.39 6.33 -0.94
CA LEU A 127 8.69 6.94 -0.64
C LEU A 127 8.66 8.46 -0.86
N LEU A 128 8.04 8.92 -1.96
CA LEU A 128 7.86 10.34 -2.24
C LEU A 128 7.06 11.04 -1.14
N PHE A 129 5.91 10.49 -0.76
CA PHE A 129 5.06 11.06 0.28
C PHE A 129 5.74 11.01 1.66
N ALA A 130 6.51 9.98 1.96
CA ALA A 130 7.27 9.91 3.19
C ALA A 130 8.38 10.97 3.25
N LEU A 131 9.04 11.27 2.13
CA LEU A 131 10.03 12.38 2.06
C LEU A 131 9.36 13.74 2.28
N VAL A 132 8.19 13.97 1.67
CA VAL A 132 7.37 15.16 1.91
C VAL A 132 7.00 15.28 3.38
N ALA A 133 6.51 14.18 3.98
CA ALA A 133 6.11 14.14 5.37
C ALA A 133 7.29 14.36 6.34
N ALA A 134 8.45 13.76 6.05
CA ALA A 134 9.68 13.98 6.81
C ALA A 134 10.16 15.43 6.69
N GLY A 135 10.09 16.03 5.49
CA GLY A 135 10.37 17.44 5.27
C GLY A 135 9.53 18.34 6.16
N TYR A 136 8.22 18.09 6.21
CA TYR A 136 7.29 18.83 7.07
C TYR A 136 7.65 18.71 8.56
N VAL A 137 7.89 17.50 9.08
CA VAL A 137 8.23 17.29 10.51
C VAL A 137 9.53 17.99 10.89
N LEU A 138 10.56 17.85 10.04
CA LEU A 138 11.88 18.38 10.30
C LEU A 138 11.93 19.92 10.20
N GLU A 139 11.14 20.52 9.32
CA GLU A 139 11.02 21.97 9.18
C GLU A 139 10.37 22.63 10.40
N HIS A 140 9.42 21.94 11.05
CA HIS A 140 8.77 22.42 12.28
C HIS A 140 9.54 22.06 13.55
N SER A 141 10.74 21.47 13.41
CA SER A 141 11.57 21.13 14.54
C SER A 141 12.37 22.34 15.07
N SER A 142 12.71 22.33 16.35
CA SER A 142 13.40 23.45 17.01
C SER A 142 14.90 23.55 16.65
N SER A 143 15.49 22.46 16.16
CA SER A 143 16.90 22.37 15.80
C SER A 143 17.19 22.89 14.39
N ASP A 144 18.20 23.75 14.24
CA ASP A 144 18.62 24.26 12.92
C ASP A 144 19.14 23.17 11.98
N MET A 145 19.81 22.14 12.52
CA MET A 145 20.25 20.98 11.75
C MET A 145 19.06 20.18 11.23
N ALA A 146 18.02 20.01 12.05
CA ALA A 146 16.79 19.34 11.62
C ALA A 146 16.08 20.14 10.52
N ARG A 147 15.98 21.47 10.67
CA ARG A 147 15.40 22.34 9.64
C ARG A 147 16.14 22.26 8.31
N PHE A 148 17.48 22.20 8.33
CA PHE A 148 18.29 22.02 7.13
C PHE A 148 18.04 20.65 6.48
N ALA A 149 18.00 19.58 7.27
CA ALA A 149 17.66 18.24 6.79
C ALA A 149 16.23 18.20 6.19
N GLY A 150 15.27 18.92 6.78
CA GLY A 150 13.92 19.07 6.25
C GLY A 150 13.88 19.74 4.87
N ARG A 151 14.63 20.83 4.68
CA ARG A 151 14.77 21.49 3.38
C ARG A 151 15.41 20.58 2.33
N LEU A 152 16.38 19.77 2.72
CA LEU A 152 16.98 18.78 1.83
C LEU A 152 15.97 17.68 1.46
N ALA A 153 15.19 17.19 2.43
CA ALA A 153 14.12 16.21 2.18
C ALA A 153 13.08 16.76 1.19
N TRP A 154 12.67 18.02 1.34
CA TRP A 154 11.83 18.72 0.35
C TRP A 154 12.47 18.79 -1.04
N GLY A 155 13.75 19.12 -1.11
CA GLY A 155 14.50 19.15 -2.37
C GLY A 155 14.56 17.78 -3.07
N ILE A 156 14.80 16.71 -2.31
CA ILE A 156 14.80 15.34 -2.83
C ILE A 156 13.39 14.95 -3.29
N ALA A 157 12.36 15.24 -2.48
CA ALA A 157 10.97 14.96 -2.84
C ALA A 157 10.54 15.69 -4.12
N ALA A 158 10.99 16.93 -4.32
CA ALA A 158 10.70 17.70 -5.53
C ALA A 158 11.45 17.16 -6.77
N LEU A 159 12.69 16.69 -6.60
CA LEU A 159 13.53 16.21 -7.70
C LEU A 159 13.23 14.74 -8.08
N ALA A 160 12.78 13.92 -7.13
CA ALA A 160 12.58 12.50 -7.32
C ALA A 160 11.54 12.15 -8.43
N PRO A 161 10.39 12.84 -8.57
CA PRO A 161 9.49 12.65 -9.70
C PRO A 161 10.18 12.92 -11.04
N VAL A 162 11.04 13.94 -11.12
CA VAL A 162 11.81 14.27 -12.33
C VAL A 162 12.80 13.16 -12.65
N LEU A 163 13.51 12.63 -11.65
CA LEU A 163 14.46 11.53 -11.82
C LEU A 163 13.77 10.22 -12.23
N VAL A 164 12.60 9.92 -11.65
CA VAL A 164 11.77 8.79 -12.04
C VAL A 164 11.33 8.97 -13.49
N LEU A 165 10.75 10.12 -13.85
CA LEU A 165 10.33 10.41 -15.23
C LEU A 165 11.50 10.32 -16.21
N PHE A 166 12.65 10.86 -15.85
CA PHE A 166 13.88 10.79 -16.64
C PHE A 166 14.33 9.34 -16.83
N ALA A 167 14.39 8.53 -15.76
CA ALA A 167 14.74 7.12 -15.85
C ALA A 167 13.79 6.34 -16.76
N LEU A 168 12.50 6.64 -16.72
CA LEU A 168 11.48 6.01 -17.58
C LEU A 168 11.61 6.38 -19.05
N VAL A 169 11.90 7.65 -19.33
CA VAL A 169 12.13 8.14 -20.70
C VAL A 169 13.45 7.58 -21.26
N HIS A 170 14.49 7.47 -20.43
CA HIS A 170 15.82 7.00 -20.84
C HIS A 170 15.93 5.47 -20.95
N HIS A 171 15.31 4.68 -20.06
CA HIS A 171 15.31 3.21 -20.17
C HIS A 171 14.50 2.65 -21.34
N ALA A 172 13.68 3.48 -22.01
CA ALA A 172 12.94 3.07 -23.20
C ALA A 172 13.79 2.88 -24.48
N ARG A 173 15.06 3.34 -24.51
CA ARG A 173 15.89 3.40 -25.75
C ARG A 173 17.11 2.44 -25.82
N PRO A 174 17.92 2.19 -24.78
CA PRO A 174 19.12 1.33 -24.91
C PRO A 174 18.81 -0.18 -24.86
N PHE A 175 17.68 -0.59 -24.28
CA PHE A 175 17.32 -2.00 -24.10
C PHE A 175 16.80 -2.68 -25.38
N GLU A 176 16.30 -1.93 -26.37
CA GLU A 176 15.98 -2.45 -27.70
C GLU A 176 17.23 -2.85 -28.50
N ARG A 177 18.39 -2.26 -28.19
CA ARG A 177 19.68 -2.68 -28.74
C ARG A 177 20.18 -3.94 -28.02
N ALA A 178 20.16 -3.97 -26.69
CA ALA A 178 20.57 -5.15 -25.92
C ALA A 178 19.71 -6.39 -26.20
N ALA A 179 18.38 -6.23 -26.31
CA ALA A 179 17.46 -7.32 -26.64
C ALA A 179 17.66 -7.87 -28.06
N ARG A 180 17.97 -7.01 -29.05
CA ARG A 180 18.31 -7.45 -30.42
C ARG A 180 19.64 -8.19 -30.50
N THR A 181 20.62 -7.78 -29.70
CA THR A 181 21.93 -8.47 -29.65
C THR A 181 21.82 -9.83 -28.96
N LEU A 182 21.03 -9.93 -27.89
CA LEU A 182 20.84 -11.18 -27.15
C LEU A 182 20.02 -12.23 -27.94
N ASN A 183 19.05 -11.77 -28.75
CA ASN A 183 18.28 -12.63 -29.65
C ASN A 183 19.09 -13.15 -30.85
N ARG A 184 20.25 -12.53 -31.14
CA ARG A 184 21.20 -13.01 -32.17
C ARG A 184 22.16 -14.07 -31.64
N ILE A 185 22.33 -14.16 -30.32
CA ILE A 185 23.36 -15.00 -29.68
C ILE A 185 22.78 -16.29 -29.10
N THR A 186 21.47 -16.36 -28.84
CA THR A 186 20.89 -17.52 -28.15
C THR A 186 20.00 -18.34 -29.08
N SER A 187 20.65 -19.23 -29.85
CA SER A 187 20.00 -20.31 -30.62
C SER A 187 19.14 -21.22 -29.72
N GLY A 188 17.85 -20.93 -29.63
CA GLY A 188 16.77 -21.91 -29.71
C GLY A 188 16.66 -23.06 -28.68
N LYS A 189 17.34 -23.06 -27.52
CA LYS A 189 17.32 -24.23 -26.61
C LYS A 189 17.00 -23.98 -25.13
N VAL A 190 16.34 -22.88 -24.78
CA VAL A 190 15.82 -22.67 -23.40
C VAL A 190 14.40 -22.10 -23.43
N VAL A 191 13.51 -22.66 -24.25
CA VAL A 191 12.24 -22.03 -24.60
C VAL A 191 11.10 -22.32 -23.61
N ASP A 192 11.16 -23.41 -22.84
CA ASP A 192 9.98 -23.85 -22.07
C ASP A 192 9.88 -23.35 -20.61
N LEU A 193 11.00 -23.03 -19.94
CA LEU A 193 10.96 -22.34 -18.62
C LEU A 193 11.20 -20.82 -18.69
N VAL A 194 11.90 -20.33 -19.72
CA VAL A 194 12.21 -18.89 -19.87
C VAL A 194 11.07 -18.13 -20.57
N GLY A 195 10.22 -18.80 -21.36
CA GLY A 195 9.14 -18.17 -22.10
C GLY A 195 8.11 -17.47 -21.22
N THR A 196 7.83 -17.99 -20.01
CA THR A 196 6.85 -17.38 -19.09
C THR A 196 7.44 -16.16 -18.37
N SER A 197 8.70 -16.20 -17.93
CA SER A 197 9.40 -15.05 -17.34
C SER A 197 9.61 -13.91 -18.35
N ALA A 198 10.04 -14.25 -19.57
CA ALA A 198 10.25 -13.26 -20.64
C ALA A 198 8.96 -12.54 -21.07
N ARG A 199 7.81 -13.23 -21.06
CA ARG A 199 6.50 -12.64 -21.37
C ARG A 199 6.00 -11.69 -20.28
N ILE A 200 6.29 -11.99 -19.01
CA ILE A 200 5.99 -11.10 -17.88
C ILE A 200 6.85 -9.83 -18.00
N ASP A 201 8.15 -9.97 -18.19
CA ASP A 201 9.08 -8.84 -18.37
C ASP A 201 8.68 -7.94 -19.54
N GLN A 202 8.28 -8.54 -20.68
CA GLN A 202 7.82 -7.77 -21.82
C GLN A 202 6.51 -7.02 -21.52
N SER A 203 5.60 -7.63 -20.77
CA SER A 203 4.34 -7.00 -20.37
C SER A 203 4.56 -5.85 -19.39
N ILE A 204 5.47 -6.02 -18.41
CA ILE A 204 5.93 -4.97 -17.49
C ILE A 204 6.50 -3.80 -18.28
N LYS A 205 7.40 -4.07 -19.23
CA LYS A 205 8.00 -3.04 -20.10
C LYS A 205 6.95 -2.28 -20.90
N LEU A 206 5.92 -2.94 -21.39
CA LEU A 206 4.86 -2.30 -22.17
C LEU A 206 4.02 -1.34 -21.33
N ILE A 207 3.80 -1.64 -20.04
CA ILE A 207 3.11 -0.73 -19.12
C ILE A 207 4.01 0.48 -18.81
N TRP A 208 5.29 0.25 -18.50
CA TRP A 208 6.24 1.34 -18.23
C TRP A 208 6.47 2.29 -19.43
N ARG A 209 6.33 1.79 -20.66
CA ARG A 209 6.41 2.61 -21.89
C ARG A 209 5.23 3.58 -22.06
N GLN A 210 4.11 3.34 -21.37
CA GLN A 210 2.95 4.23 -21.41
C GLN A 210 3.12 5.36 -20.39
N THR A 211 4.08 6.26 -20.66
CA THR A 211 4.48 7.35 -19.76
C THR A 211 3.29 8.18 -19.28
N GLY A 212 2.33 8.49 -20.16
CA GLY A 212 1.11 9.23 -19.77
C GLY A 212 0.22 8.51 -18.75
N ILE A 213 0.17 7.17 -18.79
CA ILE A 213 -0.58 6.38 -17.79
C ILE A 213 0.18 6.35 -16.47
N VAL A 214 1.50 6.11 -16.51
CA VAL A 214 2.36 6.07 -15.33
C VAL A 214 2.42 7.43 -14.61
N VAL A 215 2.55 8.54 -15.35
CA VAL A 215 2.53 9.90 -14.80
C VAL A 215 1.20 10.18 -14.12
N ARG A 216 0.07 9.88 -14.79
CA ARG A 216 -1.25 10.08 -14.21
C ARG A 216 -1.48 9.17 -13.00
N TYR A 217 -0.97 7.95 -13.03
CA TYR A 217 -1.00 7.04 -11.90
C TYR A 217 -0.28 7.66 -10.69
N LEU A 218 0.98 8.07 -10.86
CA LEU A 218 1.80 8.61 -9.78
C LEU A 218 1.32 9.98 -9.25
N LEU A 219 0.96 10.91 -10.14
CA LEU A 219 0.67 12.30 -9.75
C LEU A 219 -0.79 12.54 -9.40
N ILE A 220 -1.73 11.85 -10.04
CA ILE A 220 -3.17 12.08 -9.84
C ILE A 220 -3.73 10.99 -8.94
N TRP A 221 -3.65 9.73 -9.36
CA TRP A 221 -4.36 8.66 -8.64
C TRP A 221 -3.75 8.35 -7.28
N GLN A 222 -2.42 8.23 -7.19
CA GLN A 222 -1.75 7.98 -5.93
C GLN A 222 -1.87 9.16 -4.96
N THR A 223 -1.89 10.40 -5.48
CA THR A 223 -2.16 11.59 -4.66
C THR A 223 -3.59 11.60 -4.14
N LEU A 224 -4.59 11.25 -4.97
CA LEU A 224 -5.99 11.12 -4.55
C LEU A 224 -6.18 10.00 -3.52
N GLN A 225 -5.52 8.86 -3.73
CA GLN A 225 -5.52 7.75 -2.79
C GLN A 225 -4.90 8.17 -1.45
N CYS A 226 -3.72 8.80 -1.48
CA CYS A 226 -3.07 9.29 -0.26
C CYS A 226 -3.90 10.36 0.45
N ALA A 227 -4.50 11.30 -0.29
CA ALA A 227 -5.42 12.29 0.26
C ALA A 227 -6.68 11.65 0.86
N GLY A 228 -7.20 10.57 0.26
CA GLY A 228 -8.33 9.80 0.81
C GLY A 228 -7.98 9.13 2.14
N TYR A 229 -6.80 8.51 2.23
CA TYR A 229 -6.31 7.96 3.50
C TYR A 229 -6.05 9.06 4.55
N ALA A 230 -5.46 10.19 4.14
CA ALA A 230 -5.23 11.32 5.04
C ALA A 230 -6.56 11.94 5.54
N LEU A 231 -7.58 12.02 4.68
CA LEU A 231 -8.92 12.49 5.04
C LEU A 231 -9.55 11.58 6.09
N GLU A 232 -9.37 10.27 5.95
CA GLU A 232 -9.84 9.29 6.91
C GLU A 232 -9.21 9.51 8.30
N ILE A 233 -7.88 9.65 8.36
CA ILE A 233 -7.12 9.93 9.58
C ILE A 233 -7.52 11.28 10.18
N TRP A 234 -7.66 12.31 9.35
CA TRP A 234 -8.05 13.65 9.77
C TRP A 234 -9.44 13.66 10.40
N PHE A 235 -10.40 12.96 9.78
CA PHE A 235 -11.75 12.84 10.29
C PHE A 235 -11.78 12.00 11.58
N ALA A 236 -11.03 10.90 11.65
CA ALA A 236 -10.91 10.11 12.88
C ALA A 236 -10.34 10.95 14.04
N LEU A 237 -9.31 11.77 13.79
CA LEU A 237 -8.75 12.70 14.78
C LEU A 237 -9.78 13.73 15.24
N HIS A 238 -10.56 14.30 14.32
CA HIS A 238 -11.65 15.24 14.66
C HIS A 238 -12.71 14.60 15.54
N VAL A 239 -13.15 13.38 15.19
CA VAL A 239 -14.17 12.64 15.95
C VAL A 239 -13.66 12.26 17.35
N ILE A 240 -12.36 11.97 17.48
CA ILE A 240 -11.70 11.71 18.78
C ILE A 240 -11.56 13.01 19.60
N GLY A 241 -11.79 14.19 19.00
CA GLY A 241 -11.72 15.49 19.66
C GLY A 241 -10.36 16.18 19.56
N ALA A 242 -9.45 15.67 18.73
CA ALA A 242 -8.15 16.28 18.49
C ALA A 242 -8.25 17.38 17.41
N GLN A 243 -7.63 18.53 17.67
CA GLN A 243 -7.53 19.63 16.71
C GLN A 243 -6.36 19.39 15.75
N ALA A 244 -6.56 18.49 14.79
CA ALA A 244 -5.55 18.14 13.80
C ALA A 244 -5.73 18.95 12.50
N THR A 245 -4.65 19.49 11.96
CA THR A 245 -4.65 19.99 10.58
C THR A 245 -4.63 18.84 9.58
N PHE A 246 -5.12 19.07 8.36
CA PHE A 246 -5.04 18.06 7.29
C PHE A 246 -3.59 17.68 6.97
N ALA A 247 -2.65 18.63 7.07
CA ALA A 247 -1.23 18.38 6.87
C ALA A 247 -0.66 17.39 7.90
N GLN A 248 -1.01 17.55 9.18
CA GLN A 248 -0.61 16.59 10.23
C GLN A 248 -1.17 15.19 9.96
N ALA A 249 -2.44 15.08 9.55
CA ALA A 249 -3.04 13.79 9.21
C ALA A 249 -2.36 13.13 8.00
N PHE A 250 -2.02 13.91 6.97
CA PHE A 250 -1.24 13.45 5.81
C PHE A 250 0.14 12.93 6.22
N VAL A 251 0.85 13.66 7.08
CA VAL A 251 2.18 13.28 7.58
C VAL A 251 2.11 11.97 8.36
N ILE A 252 1.12 11.83 9.26
CA ILE A 252 0.88 10.60 10.01
C ILE A 252 0.68 9.45 9.02
N GLU A 253 -0.22 9.60 8.06
CA GLU A 253 -0.54 8.53 7.12
C GLU A 253 0.67 8.13 6.26
N ALA A 254 1.39 9.10 5.69
CA ALA A 254 2.54 8.84 4.83
C ALA A 254 3.67 8.11 5.56
N LEU A 255 3.98 8.53 6.79
CA LEU A 255 5.03 7.91 7.61
C LEU A 255 4.58 6.54 8.13
N ILE A 256 3.32 6.37 8.53
CA ILE A 256 2.77 5.09 8.97
C ILE A 256 2.76 4.07 7.82
N GLN A 257 2.47 4.49 6.59
CA GLN A 257 2.57 3.60 5.43
C GLN A 257 4.01 3.14 5.19
N LEU A 258 4.99 4.04 5.31
CA LEU A 258 6.41 3.67 5.20
C LEU A 258 6.84 2.68 6.29
N VAL A 259 6.48 2.97 7.55
CA VAL A 259 6.74 2.07 8.68
C VAL A 259 6.06 0.72 8.46
N SER A 260 4.82 0.70 7.99
CA SER A 260 4.08 -0.54 7.69
C SER A 260 4.71 -1.33 6.53
N SER A 261 5.31 -0.66 5.55
CA SER A 261 6.09 -1.30 4.48
C SER A 261 7.37 -1.95 5.03
N ALA A 262 8.07 -1.29 5.94
CA ALA A 262 9.25 -1.86 6.61
C ALA A 262 8.89 -2.97 7.61
N ALA A 263 7.69 -2.91 8.21
CA ALA A 263 7.17 -3.86 9.18
C ALA A 263 6.74 -5.21 8.57
N PHE A 264 6.96 -5.45 7.28
CA PHE A 264 6.74 -6.75 6.62
C PHE A 264 7.36 -7.93 7.40
N LEU A 265 8.49 -7.70 8.08
CA LEU A 265 9.16 -8.72 8.89
C LEU A 265 8.43 -9.06 10.20
N VAL A 266 7.42 -8.29 10.58
CA VAL A 266 6.69 -8.39 11.86
C VAL A 266 5.27 -8.93 11.60
N PRO A 267 5.01 -10.23 11.86
CA PRO A 267 3.71 -10.82 11.62
C PRO A 267 2.62 -10.13 12.47
N GLY A 268 1.56 -9.63 11.81
CA GLY A 268 0.42 -8.98 12.47
C GLY A 268 0.58 -7.47 12.75
N GLY A 269 1.78 -6.90 12.57
CA GLY A 269 2.06 -5.47 12.76
C GLY A 269 1.80 -4.91 14.17
N LEU A 270 1.42 -5.78 15.11
CA LEU A 270 1.00 -5.43 16.46
C LEU A 270 2.18 -4.80 17.21
N GLY A 271 1.96 -3.57 17.65
CA GLY A 271 2.91 -2.73 18.37
C GLY A 271 3.84 -1.88 17.50
N VAL A 272 4.06 -2.25 16.23
CA VAL A 272 4.80 -1.41 15.29
C VAL A 272 3.91 -0.30 14.74
N GLN A 273 2.65 -0.60 14.43
CA GLN A 273 1.70 0.42 14.01
C GLN A 273 1.34 1.34 15.17
N GLU A 274 1.00 0.80 16.33
CA GLU A 274 0.62 1.53 17.53
C GLU A 274 1.79 2.37 18.05
N GLY A 275 3.00 1.81 18.10
CA GLY A 275 4.21 2.55 18.43
C GLY A 275 4.56 3.61 17.37
N GLY A 276 4.33 3.30 16.09
CA GLY A 276 4.48 4.26 14.99
C GLY A 276 3.55 5.45 15.14
N PHE A 277 2.28 5.23 15.48
CA PHE A 277 1.30 6.29 15.69
C PHE A 277 1.68 7.18 16.87
N VAL A 278 2.13 6.60 17.99
CA VAL A 278 2.57 7.38 19.15
C VAL A 278 3.84 8.17 18.84
N LEU A 279 4.83 7.56 18.19
CA LEU A 279 6.08 8.25 17.84
C LEU A 279 5.82 9.40 16.87
N ILE A 280 5.14 9.13 15.76
CA ILE A 280 4.88 10.11 14.71
C ILE A 280 3.90 11.18 15.19
N GLY A 281 2.84 10.78 15.89
CA GLY A 281 1.87 11.70 16.48
C GLY A 281 2.48 12.58 17.56
N GLY A 282 3.36 12.03 18.41
CA GLY A 282 4.10 12.79 19.41
C GLY A 282 5.02 13.85 18.79
N LEU A 283 5.69 13.55 17.66
CA LEU A 283 6.47 14.54 16.90
C LEU A 283 5.62 15.70 16.35
N LEU A 284 4.32 15.47 16.18
CA LEU A 284 3.36 16.47 15.71
C LEU A 284 2.60 17.16 16.84
N GLY A 285 2.91 16.83 18.10
CA GLY A 285 2.32 17.43 19.30
C GLY A 285 1.04 16.76 19.80
N PHE A 286 0.68 15.56 19.30
CA PHE A 286 -0.43 14.78 19.83
C PHE A 286 0.00 13.98 21.07
N ASP A 287 -0.90 13.87 22.03
CA ASP A 287 -0.71 13.05 23.23
C ASP A 287 -0.83 11.56 22.91
N ALA A 288 -0.17 10.72 23.73
CA ALA A 288 -0.18 9.27 23.54
C ALA A 288 -1.59 8.65 23.56
N PRO A 289 -2.51 9.04 24.47
CA PRO A 289 -3.90 8.56 24.45
C PRO A 289 -4.62 8.81 23.11
N THR A 290 -4.51 10.01 22.55
CA THR A 290 -5.08 10.34 21.22
C THR A 290 -4.49 9.47 20.11
N CYS A 291 -3.16 9.28 20.10
CA CYS A 291 -2.50 8.46 19.09
C CYS A 291 -2.90 6.98 19.17
N LEU A 292 -3.05 6.46 20.39
CA LEU A 292 -3.50 5.09 20.63
C LEU A 292 -4.99 4.91 20.30
N ALA A 293 -5.82 5.90 20.60
CA ALA A 293 -7.23 5.93 20.19
C ALA A 293 -7.35 5.92 18.66
N LEU A 294 -6.52 6.70 17.95
CA LEU A 294 -6.46 6.70 16.49
C LEU A 294 -6.02 5.33 15.94
N ALA A 295 -4.99 4.72 16.51
CA ALA A 295 -4.55 3.37 16.13
C ALA A 295 -5.65 2.32 16.35
N GLY A 296 -6.36 2.40 17.48
CA GLY A 296 -7.51 1.54 17.79
C GLY A 296 -8.68 1.75 16.83
N ALA A 297 -9.01 3.00 16.51
CA ALA A 297 -10.04 3.36 15.52
C ALA A 297 -9.73 2.76 14.15
N ARG A 298 -8.47 2.85 13.70
CA ARG A 298 -8.00 2.23 12.45
C ARG A 298 -8.20 0.71 12.46
N ARG A 299 -7.95 0.06 13.60
CA ARG A 299 -8.15 -1.38 13.79
C ARG A 299 -9.61 -1.79 13.72
N VAL A 300 -10.50 -1.01 14.35
CA VAL A 300 -11.95 -1.24 14.29
C VAL A 300 -12.43 -1.13 12.85
N ARG A 301 -12.03 -0.09 12.11
CA ARG A 301 -12.30 0.03 10.68
C ARG A 301 -11.79 -1.18 9.90
N ASP A 302 -10.54 -1.58 10.12
CA ASP A 302 -9.93 -2.72 9.42
C ASP A 302 -10.77 -3.98 9.63
N LEU A 303 -11.22 -4.26 10.86
CA LEU A 303 -12.10 -5.39 11.14
C LEU A 303 -13.46 -5.24 10.46
N LEU A 304 -14.07 -4.05 10.48
CA LEU A 304 -15.38 -3.80 9.86
C LEU A 304 -15.35 -4.01 8.34
N PHE A 305 -14.28 -3.60 7.67
CA PHE A 305 -14.17 -3.66 6.22
C PHE A 305 -13.51 -4.93 5.71
N TYR A 306 -12.45 -5.39 6.35
CA TYR A 306 -11.67 -6.52 5.83
C TYR A 306 -12.28 -7.87 6.19
N LEU A 307 -13.05 -7.97 7.28
CA LEU A 307 -13.69 -9.23 7.64
C LEU A 307 -14.76 -9.66 6.62
N PRO A 308 -15.67 -8.78 6.16
CA PRO A 308 -16.56 -9.12 5.05
C PRO A 308 -15.82 -9.32 3.72
N GLY A 309 -14.67 -8.65 3.52
CA GLY A 309 -13.84 -8.86 2.33
C GLY A 309 -13.15 -10.24 2.30
N LEU A 310 -12.75 -10.79 3.45
CA LEU A 310 -12.31 -12.18 3.57
C LEU A 310 -13.43 -13.17 3.28
N LEU A 311 -14.65 -12.89 3.75
CA LEU A 311 -15.82 -13.71 3.40
C LEU A 311 -16.11 -13.66 1.90
N ALA A 312 -16.04 -12.48 1.29
CA ALA A 312 -16.17 -12.30 -0.15
C ALA A 312 -15.08 -13.05 -0.92
N TRP A 313 -13.85 -13.10 -0.40
CA TRP A 313 -12.78 -13.91 -0.96
C TRP A 313 -13.12 -15.41 -0.94
N GLN A 314 -13.56 -15.94 0.21
CA GLN A 314 -13.97 -17.34 0.32
C GLN A 314 -15.09 -17.66 -0.69
N VAL A 315 -16.13 -16.83 -0.75
CA VAL A 315 -17.22 -17.01 -1.72
C VAL A 315 -16.71 -16.97 -3.16
N ALA A 316 -15.81 -16.04 -3.51
CA ALA A 316 -15.23 -15.98 -4.84
C ALA A 316 -14.38 -17.23 -5.17
N GLU A 317 -13.69 -17.79 -4.17
CA GLU A 317 -12.89 -19.01 -4.31
C GLU A 317 -13.79 -20.26 -4.50
N TYR A 318 -14.94 -20.32 -3.82
CA TYR A 318 -15.90 -21.44 -3.90
C TYR A 318 -16.89 -21.34 -5.06
N ALA A 319 -17.31 -20.14 -5.47
CA ALA A 319 -18.34 -19.94 -6.49
C ALA A 319 -17.83 -20.09 -7.93
N LEU A 320 -16.51 -20.17 -8.15
CA LEU A 320 -15.92 -20.34 -9.48
C LEU A 320 -15.56 -21.83 -9.69
N PRO A 321 -16.26 -22.56 -10.58
CA PRO A 321 -16.04 -23.99 -10.79
C PRO A 321 -14.59 -24.29 -11.20
N SER A 322 -14.02 -25.33 -10.60
CA SER A 322 -12.72 -25.90 -10.94
C SER A 322 -12.77 -26.60 -12.30
N THR A 323 -12.77 -25.86 -13.40
CA THR A 323 -12.64 -26.45 -14.74
C THR A 323 -11.30 -26.09 -15.39
N ARG A 324 -10.31 -26.94 -15.09
CA ARG A 324 -9.53 -27.75 -16.05
C ARG A 324 -8.23 -28.19 -15.37
N ARG A 325 -8.27 -29.39 -14.77
CA ARG A 325 -7.12 -30.29 -14.88
C ARG A 325 -6.95 -30.53 -16.37
N VAL A 326 -5.90 -29.98 -16.97
CA VAL A 326 -5.33 -30.60 -18.16
C VAL A 326 -4.52 -31.77 -17.62
N GLU A 327 -5.23 -32.85 -17.30
CA GLU A 327 -4.60 -34.18 -17.23
C GLU A 327 -4.21 -34.53 -18.67
N GLY A 328 -2.95 -34.93 -18.81
CA GLY A 328 -2.37 -35.32 -20.08
C GLY A 328 -3.20 -36.40 -20.76
N ALA A 329 -3.44 -36.20 -22.04
CA ALA A 329 -3.70 -37.33 -22.92
C ALA A 329 -2.33 -37.91 -23.28
N ASP A 330 -2.14 -39.16 -22.87
CA ASP A 330 -1.15 -40.10 -23.38
C ASP A 330 -1.17 -40.18 -24.93
#